data_AF-A0A417USW6-F1
#
_entry.id   AF-A0A417USW6-F1
#
_cell.length_a   1.000
_cell.length_b   1.000
_cell.length_c   1.000
_cell.angle_alpha   90.00
_cell.angle_beta   90.00
_cell.angle_gamma   90.00
#
_symmetry.space_group_name_H-M   'P 1'
#
loop_
_entity.id
_entity.type
_entity.pdbx_description
1 polymer ?
#
loop_
_entity_poly.entity_id
_entity_poly.type
_entity_poly.pdbx_seq_one_letter_code
_entity_poly.pdbx_strand_id
1 'polypeptide(L)' 'MADYSKGFKRRVVTLWIKHNMSSNEISRSSGIDHKTLMKWYKRFYPEIAGGANETKCKDLRWHYIGNCAGYHK' A
#
# COMPACT_ATOMS: atom_id res chain seq x y z
N MET A 1 -10.24 8.50 14.57
CA MET A 1 -9.65 7.86 13.36
C MET A 1 -9.50 8.99 12.34
N ALA A 2 -8.31 9.26 11.79
CA ALA A 2 -8.16 10.40 10.87
C ALA A 2 -9.13 10.26 9.67
N ASP A 3 -9.98 11.27 9.47
CA ASP A 3 -11.04 11.25 8.46
C ASP A 3 -10.45 11.60 7.09
N TYR A 4 -9.79 10.62 6.49
CA TYR A 4 -9.25 10.78 5.14
C TYR A 4 -10.39 10.75 4.12
N SER A 5 -10.51 11.81 3.31
CA SER A 5 -11.51 11.90 2.24
C SER A 5 -11.36 10.75 1.23
N LYS A 6 -12.48 10.30 0.64
CA LYS A 6 -12.49 9.21 -0.36
C LYS A 6 -11.53 9.47 -1.53
N GLY A 7 -11.47 10.72 -2.01
CA GLY A 7 -10.56 11.13 -3.09
C GLY A 7 -9.08 11.00 -2.72
N PHE A 8 -8.71 11.34 -1.49
CA PHE A 8 -7.34 11.21 -0.99
C PHE A 8 -6.91 9.74 -0.94
N LYS A 9 -7.74 8.87 -0.33
CA LYS A 9 -7.49 7.42 -0.26
C LYS A 9 -7.26 6.82 -1.65
N ARG A 10 -8.11 7.20 -2.62
CA ARG A 10 -8.01 6.74 -4.00
C ARG A 10 -6.71 7.19 -4.65
N ARG A 11 -6.32 8.47 -4.51
CA ARG A 11 -5.09 9.03 -5.09
C ARG A 11 -3.84 8.32 -4.56
N VAL A 12 -3.79 8.03 -3.26
CA VAL A 12 -2.68 7.30 -2.63
C VAL A 12 -2.56 5.89 -3.19
N VAL A 13 -3.67 5.14 -3.31
CA VAL A 13 -3.66 3.78 -3.90
C VAL A 13 -3.31 3.82 -5.39
N THR A 14 -3.79 4.80 -6.15
CA THR A 14 -3.42 4.96 -7.57
C THR A 14 -1.93 5.24 -7.74
N LEU A 15 -1.35 6.11 -6.91
CA LEU A 15 0.10 6.38 -6.91
C LEU A 15 0.89 5.12 -6.57
N TRP A 16 0.44 4.37 -5.57
CA TRP A 16 1.05 3.10 -5.18
C TRP A 16 1.12 2.13 -6.37
N ILE A 17 0.01 1.93 -7.08
CA ILE A 17 -0.05 1.04 -8.25
C ILE A 17 0.80 1.57 -9.41
N LYS A 18 0.71 2.87 -9.73
CA LYS A 18 1.44 3.49 -10.86
C LYS A 18 2.95 3.40 -10.70
N HIS A 19 3.45 3.64 -9.50
CA HIS A 19 4.89 3.65 -9.22
C HIS A 19 5.41 2.26 -8.81
N ASN A 20 4.53 1.25 -8.70
CA ASN A 20 4.87 -0.10 -8.24
C ASN A 20 5.72 -0.09 -6.95
N MET A 21 5.40 0.84 -6.03
CA MET A 21 6.09 1.03 -4.76
C MET A 21 5.80 -0.10 -3.78
N SER A 22 6.69 -0.35 -2.82
CA SER A 22 6.42 -1.22 -1.67
C SER A 22 5.54 -0.52 -0.62
N SER A 23 4.80 -1.31 0.17
CA SER A 23 3.96 -0.85 1.29
C SER A 23 4.71 0.08 2.25
N ASN A 24 6.00 -0.19 2.49
CA ASN A 24 6.84 0.63 3.37
C ASN A 24 7.20 1.98 2.74
N GLU A 25 7.43 2.00 1.42
CA GLU A 25 7.78 3.23 0.71
C GLU A 25 6.59 4.18 0.63
N ILE A 26 5.40 3.66 0.29
CA ILE A 26 4.18 4.47 0.26
C ILE A 26 3.77 4.92 1.67
N SER A 27 4.02 4.10 2.69
CA SER A 27 3.80 4.44 4.11
C SER A 27 4.66 5.63 4.53
N ARG A 28 5.97 5.57 4.25
CA ARG A 28 6.90 6.67 4.52
C ARG A 28 6.59 7.93 3.71
N SER A 29 6.24 7.77 2.44
CA SER A 29 5.91 8.88 1.54
C SER A 29 4.60 9.58 1.91
N SER A 30 3.58 8.81 2.30
CA SER A 30 2.26 9.34 2.65
C SER A 30 2.14 9.75 4.12
N GLY A 31 3.05 9.28 4.98
CA GLY A 31 2.94 9.41 6.44
C GLY A 31 1.81 8.56 7.05
N ILE A 32 1.38 7.50 6.36
CA ILE A 32 0.21 6.70 6.74
C ILE A 32 0.66 5.30 7.08
N ASP A 33 0.18 4.79 8.22
CA ASP A 33 0.51 3.44 8.66
C ASP A 33 0.18 2.38 7.58
N HIS A 34 1.10 1.42 7.42
CA HIS A 34 0.99 0.42 6.36
C HIS A 34 -0.31 -0.39 6.49
N LYS A 35 -0.82 -0.64 7.71
CA LYS A 35 -2.06 -1.41 7.91
C LYS A 35 -3.26 -0.64 7.40
N THR A 36 -3.24 0.68 7.54
CA THR A 36 -4.30 1.56 7.03
C THR A 36 -4.27 1.60 5.50
N LEU A 37 -3.09 1.72 4.91
CA LEU A 37 -2.89 1.67 3.45
C LEU A 37 -3.34 0.34 2.87
N MET A 38 -3.04 -0.79 3.52
CA MET A 38 -3.49 -2.12 3.10
C MET A 38 -5.01 -2.23 3.06
N LYS A 39 -5.73 -1.66 4.04
CA LYS A 39 -7.20 -1.62 4.03
C LYS A 39 -7.73 -0.84 2.83
N TRP A 40 -7.09 0.28 2.48
CA TRP A 40 -7.50 1.08 1.31
C TRP A 40 -7.18 0.37 0.01
N TYR A 41 -6.01 -0.25 -0.09
CA TYR A 41 -5.61 -1.03 -1.25
C TYR A 41 -6.61 -2.14 -1.53
N LYS A 42 -6.97 -2.97 -0.53
CA LYS A 42 -7.98 -4.03 -0.72
C LYS A 42 -9.34 -3.50 -1.19
N ARG A 43 -9.73 -2.29 -0.76
CA ARG A 43 -11.01 -1.67 -1.14
C ARG A 43 -10.98 -1.07 -2.55
N PHE A 44 -9.93 -0.33 -2.89
CA PHE A 44 -9.86 0.47 -4.11
C PHE A 44 -9.10 -0.23 -5.26
N TYR A 45 -8.32 -1.27 -4.99
CA TYR A 45 -7.63 -2.06 -6.01
C TYR A 45 -8.58 -2.59 -7.10
N PRO A 46 -9.71 -3.26 -6.79
CA PRO A 46 -10.62 -3.73 -7.83
C PRO A 46 -11.23 -2.58 -8.65
N GLU A 47 -11.46 -1.42 -8.02
CA GLU A 47 -11.96 -0.20 -8.69
C GLU A 47 -10.91 0.49 -9.57
N ILE A 48 -9.62 0.33 -9.30
CA ILE A 48 -8.52 1.01 -10.02
C ILE A 48 -7.89 0.10 -11.07
N ALA A 49 -7.72 -1.19 -10.77
CA ALA A 49 -7.08 -2.17 -11.65
C ALA A 49 -8.06 -2.81 -12.65
N GLY A 50 -9.34 -2.42 -12.65
CA GLY A 50 -10.30 -2.83 -13.68
C GLY A 50 -10.53 -4.34 -13.75
N GLY A 51 -10.58 -5.03 -12.60
CA GLY A 51 -10.79 -6.49 -12.54
C GLY A 51 -9.60 -7.34 -13.01
N ALA A 52 -8.48 -6.73 -13.39
CA ALA A 52 -7.30 -7.47 -13.78
C ALA A 52 -6.47 -7.84 -12.53
N ASN A 53 -6.38 -9.15 -12.30
CA ASN A 53 -5.26 -9.80 -11.60
C ASN A 53 -5.35 -9.83 -10.06
N GLU A 54 -6.12 -10.81 -9.55
CA GLU A 54 -6.08 -11.35 -8.18
C GLU A 54 -4.70 -11.96 -7.83
N THR A 55 -3.79 -12.09 -8.79
CA THR A 55 -2.50 -12.77 -8.63
C THR A 55 -1.44 -11.89 -7.94
N LYS A 56 -1.44 -10.56 -8.12
CA LYS A 56 -0.54 -9.67 -7.35
C LYS A 56 -0.92 -9.57 -5.86
N CYS A 57 -2.19 -9.75 -5.50
CA CYS A 57 -2.62 -9.76 -4.10
C CYS A 57 -2.09 -10.98 -3.33
N LYS A 58 -1.78 -12.08 -4.04
CA LYS A 58 -1.18 -13.29 -3.46
C LYS A 58 0.34 -13.18 -3.31
N ASP A 59 1.02 -12.37 -4.11
CA ASP A 59 2.47 -12.11 -3.99
C ASP A 59 2.79 -11.10 -2.86
N LEU A 60 1.82 -10.25 -2.48
CA LEU A 60 1.79 -9.54 -1.20
C LEU A 60 1.53 -10.47 0.00
N ARG A 61 1.92 -11.75 -0.09
CA ARG A 61 1.96 -12.69 1.03
C ARG A 61 2.94 -12.17 2.07
N TRP A 62 2.43 -11.34 2.97
CA TRP A 62 2.73 -11.34 4.41
C TRP A 62 4.19 -11.27 4.83
N HIS A 63 5.07 -10.71 4.02
CA HIS A 63 6.41 -10.37 4.47
C HIS A 63 6.35 -9.11 5.33
N TYR A 64 5.91 -9.27 6.58
CA TYR A 64 6.65 -8.67 7.70
C TYR A 64 8.05 -9.30 7.68
N ILE A 65 8.86 -8.95 6.68
CA ILE A 65 10.31 -9.10 6.81
C ILE A 65 10.67 -8.01 7.79
N GLY A 66 10.70 -8.37 9.07
CA GLY A 66 11.54 -7.70 10.03
C GLY A 66 12.96 -7.76 9.49
N ASN A 67 13.34 -6.74 8.73
CA ASN A 67 14.72 -6.44 8.44
C ASN A 67 14.89 -4.91 8.34
N CYS A 68 14.88 -4.27 9.50
CA CYS A 68 15.68 -3.07 9.73
C CYS A 68 16.82 -3.48 10.68
N ALA A 69 17.62 -4.46 10.29
CA ALA A 69 18.96 -4.65 10.83
C ALA A 69 19.93 -4.21 9.71
N GLY A 70 20.67 -3.13 9.96
CA GLY A 70 21.61 -2.61 8.96
C GLY A 70 22.22 -1.23 9.23
N TYR A 71 22.39 -0.82 10.50
CA TYR A 71 23.46 0.11 10.86
C TYR A 71 24.25 -0.55 11.99
N HIS A 72 25.19 -1.41 11.60
CA HIS A 72 26.25 -1.83 12.50
C HIS A 72 27.38 -0.81 12.35
N LYS A 73 27.77 -0.20 13.46
CA LYS A 73 29.02 0.56 13.59
C LYS A 73 30.20 -0.42 13.71
#